data_AF-A0A2M8E6J4-F1
#
_entry.id   AF-A0A2M8E6J4-F1
#
_cell.length_a   1.000
_cell.length_b   1.000
_cell.length_c   1.000
_cell.angle_alpha   90.00
_cell.angle_beta   90.00
_cell.angle_gamma   90.00
#
_symmetry.space_group_name_H-M   'P 1'
#
loop_
_entity.id
_entity.type
_entity.pdbx_description
1 polymer ?
#
loop_
_entity_poly.entity_id
_entity_poly.type
_entity_poly.pdbx_seq_one_letter_code
_entity_poly.pdbx_strand_id
1 'polypeptide(L)' 'MTQPQKSPNLVTDRVKEALAVTLRGCEELIPQDDWVKKLARSEATGTPLRIKLGLDPTAPDIHIGHTVVLNKMR' A
#
# COMPACT_ATOMS: atom_id res chain seq x y z
N MET A 1 17.85 -31.59 19.10
CA MET A 1 16.39 -31.62 18.90
C MET A 1 15.99 -30.36 18.17
N THR A 2 15.57 -30.58 16.94
CA THR A 2 15.26 -29.66 15.86
C THR A 2 14.19 -28.63 16.25
N GLN A 3 14.40 -27.36 15.89
CA GLN A 3 13.29 -26.55 15.40
C GLN A 3 13.56 -26.28 13.91
N PRO A 4 12.66 -26.69 13.01
CA PRO A 4 12.83 -26.42 11.60
C PRO A 4 12.54 -24.93 11.36
N GLN A 5 13.38 -24.35 10.51
CA GLN A 5 13.27 -23.02 9.93
C GLN A 5 11.81 -22.67 9.61
N LYS A 6 11.29 -21.59 10.23
CA LYS A 6 10.05 -20.94 9.75
C LYS A 6 10.35 -20.41 8.36
N SER A 7 9.87 -21.10 7.34
CA SER A 7 9.70 -20.52 6.01
C SER A 7 8.97 -19.18 6.21
N PRO A 8 9.49 -18.04 5.75
CA PRO A 8 8.82 -16.79 5.96
C PRO A 8 7.55 -16.86 5.10
N ASN A 9 6.41 -16.97 5.76
CA ASN A 9 5.13 -16.77 5.11
C ASN A 9 5.22 -15.35 4.52
N LEU A 10 5.34 -15.24 3.19
CA LEU A 10 5.66 -13.99 2.48
C LEU A 10 4.61 -12.88 2.69
N VAL A 11 3.50 -13.18 3.37
CA VAL A 11 2.40 -12.26 3.66
C VAL A 11 1.90 -12.50 5.10
N THR A 12 2.25 -11.59 6.01
CA THR A 12 1.73 -11.57 7.38
C THR A 12 0.28 -11.04 7.40
N ASP A 13 -0.45 -11.24 8.51
CA ASP A 13 -1.82 -10.71 8.61
C ASP A 13 -1.85 -9.18 8.55
N ARG A 14 -0.79 -8.50 9.03
CA ARG A 14 -0.61 -7.06 8.86
C ARG A 14 -0.49 -6.64 7.40
N VAL A 15 0.21 -7.40 6.58
CA VAL A 15 0.31 -7.14 5.13
C VAL A 15 -1.06 -7.32 4.46
N LYS A 16 -1.85 -8.32 4.87
CA LYS A 16 -3.21 -8.52 4.36
C LYS A 16 -4.13 -7.36 4.76
N GLU A 17 -4.07 -6.91 6.00
CA GLU A 17 -4.81 -5.73 6.49
C GLU A 17 -4.45 -4.48 5.67
N ALA A 18 -3.15 -4.22 5.47
CA ALA A 18 -2.67 -3.08 4.69
C ALA A 18 -3.12 -3.15 3.21
N LEU A 19 -3.10 -4.35 2.62
CA LEU A 19 -3.65 -4.58 1.28
C LEU A 19 -5.15 -4.26 1.23
N ALA A 20 -5.94 -4.73 2.20
CA ALA A 20 -7.37 -4.46 2.27
C ALA A 20 -7.67 -2.95 2.38
N VAL A 21 -6.87 -2.21 3.15
CA VAL A 21 -6.98 -0.73 3.24
C VAL A 21 -6.69 -0.06 1.90
N THR A 22 -5.68 -0.57 1.16
CA THR A 22 -5.34 -0.07 -0.17
C THR A 22 -6.50 -0.28 -1.14
N LEU A 23 -7.09 -1.48 -1.16
CA LEU A 23 -8.19 -1.86 -2.06
C LEU A 23 -9.51 -1.15 -1.78
N ARG A 24 -9.77 -0.71 -0.54
CA ARG A 24 -11.02 -0.03 -0.19
C ARG A 24 -11.23 1.25 -1.00
N GLY A 25 -12.21 1.27 -1.91
CA GLY A 25 -12.47 2.43 -2.77
C GLY A 25 -11.39 2.67 -3.84
N CYS A 26 -10.60 1.64 -4.15
CA CYS A 26 -9.70 1.60 -5.27
C CYS A 26 -10.39 0.84 -6.41
N GLU A 27 -10.48 1.45 -7.59
CA GLU A 27 -11.04 0.80 -8.77
C GLU A 27 -10.09 -0.29 -9.30
N GLU A 28 -8.79 0.02 -9.36
CA GLU A 28 -7.78 -0.88 -9.90
C GLU A 28 -6.40 -0.69 -9.23
N LEU A 29 -5.68 -1.80 -9.00
CA LEU A 29 -4.34 -1.83 -8.41
C LEU A 29 -3.39 -2.68 -9.27
N ILE A 30 -2.40 -2.06 -9.92
CA ILE A 30 -1.55 -2.72 -10.91
C ILE A 30 -0.05 -2.53 -10.61
N PRO A 31 0.76 -3.61 -10.61
CA PRO A 31 0.38 -5.00 -10.37
C PRO A 31 0.14 -5.22 -8.86
N GLN A 32 -0.96 -5.88 -8.51
CA GLN A 32 -1.28 -6.18 -7.11
C GLN A 32 -0.18 -7.03 -6.43
N ASP A 33 0.39 -8.01 -7.13
CA ASP A 33 1.44 -8.87 -6.57
C ASP A 33 2.70 -8.09 -6.17
N ASP A 34 3.09 -7.10 -6.98
CA ASP A 34 4.24 -6.25 -6.68
C ASP A 34 3.95 -5.29 -5.52
N TRP A 35 2.70 -4.87 -5.35
CA TRP A 35 2.27 -4.12 -4.17
C TRP A 35 2.41 -4.97 -2.90
N VAL A 36 1.95 -6.22 -2.92
CA VAL A 36 2.09 -7.15 -1.77
C VAL A 36 3.55 -7.37 -1.41
N LYS A 37 4.44 -7.59 -2.39
CA LYS A 37 5.89 -7.70 -2.15
C LYS A 37 6.47 -6.45 -1.50
N LYS A 38 6.05 -5.25 -1.94
CA LYS A 38 6.49 -3.97 -1.36
C LYS A 38 6.01 -3.81 0.08
N LEU A 39 4.75 -4.13 0.37
CA LEU A 39 4.20 -4.11 1.73
C LEU A 39 4.95 -5.08 2.65
N ALA A 40 5.16 -6.32 2.22
CA ALA A 40 5.90 -7.33 2.99
C ALA A 40 7.34 -6.88 3.27
N ARG A 41 8.03 -6.29 2.28
CA ARG A 41 9.36 -5.71 2.48
C ARG A 41 9.34 -4.57 3.49
N SER A 42 8.39 -3.65 3.36
CA SER A 42 8.28 -2.49 4.26
C SER A 42 8.04 -2.90 5.71
N GLU A 43 7.19 -3.91 5.93
CA GLU A 43 6.92 -4.48 7.24
C GLU A 43 8.16 -5.17 7.82
N ALA A 44 8.82 -6.02 7.03
CA ALA A 44 10.01 -6.75 7.47
C ALA A 44 11.22 -5.85 7.77
N THR A 45 11.41 -4.76 7.01
CA THR A 45 12.55 -3.84 7.19
C THR A 45 12.24 -2.64 8.07
N GLY A 46 10.96 -2.44 8.46
CA GLY A 46 10.50 -1.22 9.14
C GLY A 46 10.70 0.07 8.33
N THR A 47 11.04 -0.03 7.04
CA THR A 47 11.29 1.14 6.18
C THR A 47 10.01 1.51 5.44
N PRO A 48 9.44 2.72 5.63
CA PRO A 48 8.20 3.12 4.99
C PRO A 48 8.28 3.14 3.46
N LEU A 49 7.17 2.80 2.79
CA LEU A 49 7.04 2.98 1.35
C LEU A 49 6.92 4.47 1.00
N ARG A 50 7.58 4.87 -0.09
CA ARG A 50 7.45 6.21 -0.67
C ARG A 50 6.33 6.19 -1.70
N ILE A 51 5.23 6.87 -1.41
CA ILE A 51 4.06 6.96 -2.29
C ILE A 51 4.05 8.34 -2.95
N LYS A 52 3.81 8.39 -4.25
CA LYS A 52 3.76 9.62 -5.03
C LYS A 52 2.35 9.85 -5.54
N LEU A 53 1.83 11.05 -5.33
CA LEU A 53 0.61 11.56 -5.92
C LEU A 53 0.97 12.76 -6.80
N GLY A 54 0.54 12.73 -8.06
CA GLY A 54 0.60 13.90 -8.95
C GLY A 54 -0.75 14.61 -8.93
N LEU A 55 -0.72 15.94 -8.80
CA LEU A 55 -1.88 16.81 -8.98
C LEU A 55 -1.54 17.79 -10.11
N ASP A 56 -2.46 17.97 -11.05
CA ASP A 56 -2.29 18.89 -12.17
C ASP A 56 -2.51 20.34 -11.70
N PRO A 57 -1.52 21.24 -11.81
CA PRO A 57 -1.64 22.63 -11.39
C PRO A 57 -2.35 23.52 -12.42
N THR A 58 -2.79 22.99 -13.57
CA THR A 58 -3.40 23.76 -14.66
C THR A 58 -4.72 24.43 -14.24
N ALA A 59 -5.46 23.84 -13.31
CA ALA A 59 -6.65 24.45 -12.72
C ALA A 59 -6.33 25.06 -11.34
N PRO A 60 -6.83 26.27 -11.03
CA PRO A 60 -6.57 26.92 -9.75
C PRO A 60 -7.33 26.30 -8.57
N ASP A 61 -8.40 25.53 -8.84
CA ASP A 61 -9.36 25.13 -7.82
C ASP A 61 -9.21 23.66 -7.38
N ILE A 62 -8.88 23.45 -6.11
CA ILE A 62 -9.02 22.16 -5.45
C ILE A 62 -10.47 22.00 -5.00
N HIS A 63 -11.23 21.16 -5.70
CA HIS A 63 -12.60 20.80 -5.30
C HIS A 63 -12.65 19.48 -4.52
N ILE A 64 -13.84 19.14 -4.00
CA ILE A 64 -14.08 17.99 -3.12
C ILE A 64 -13.67 16.64 -3.72
N GLY A 65 -13.57 16.53 -5.05
CA GLY A 65 -13.12 15.30 -5.72
C GLY A 65 -11.70 14.89 -5.33
N HIS A 66 -10.82 15.86 -5.05
CA HIS A 66 -9.45 15.59 -4.58
C HIS A 66 -9.40 14.95 -3.19
N THR A 67 -10.47 15.05 -2.40
CA THR A 67 -10.50 14.42 -1.07
C THR A 67 -10.42 12.91 -1.16
N VAL A 68 -10.87 12.28 -2.25
CA VAL A 68 -10.80 10.83 -2.45
C VAL A 68 -9.34 10.36 -2.46
N VAL A 69 -8.51 11.00 -3.30
CA VAL A 69 -7.09 10.64 -3.41
C VAL A 69 -6.30 11.06 -2.18
N LEU A 70 -6.61 12.20 -1.56
CA LEU A 70 -5.95 12.65 -0.33
C LEU A 70 -6.26 11.72 0.86
N ASN A 71 -7.51 11.25 0.99
CA ASN A 71 -7.89 10.27 2.01
C ASN A 71 -7.21 8.91 1.83
N LYS A 72 -6.83 8.54 0.60
CA LYS A 72 -6.07 7.33 0.31
C LYS A 72 -4.60 7.44 0.74
N MET A 73 -4.04 8.65 0.78
CA MET A 73 -2.65 8.91 1.18
C MET A 73 -2.44 8.96 2.70
N ARG A 74 -3.53 8.87 3.49
CA ARG A 74 -3.53 8.88 4.96
C ARG A 74 -3.57 7.47 5.53
#